data_AF-A0A8T1CMF8-F1
#
_entry.id   AF-A0A8T1CMF8-F1
#
_cell.length_a   1.000
_cell.length_b   1.000
_cell.length_c   1.000
_cell.angle_alpha   90.00
_cell.angle_beta   90.00
_cell.angle_gamma   90.00
#
_symmetry.space_group_name_H-M   'P 1'
#
loop_
_entity.id
_entity.type
_entity.pdbx_description
1 polymer ?
#
loop_
_entity_poly.entity_id
_entity_poly.type
_entity_poly.pdbx_seq_one_letter_code
_entity_poly.pdbx_strand_id
1 'polypeptide(L)'
;MNAKAPGALSLGKYEAKRLRRIEENRRMLLSLNLPTIPRRAKPAPVPKQTQRAEPVMRSGRLRQESIQARQKKRQQDIIMRLQALQLARLQQKQALQLARLQRKQKREHNRRENQREQEFQQALKKYPPTIDLPFVYPCQLKSSIEDGKQQNLLSSSLEMELDTFHSRCLGIQLLPVGKQTVVEALCPPEYTTQFSTMNNVHVWKNAITLLVSEECDVPYSRMLQCESTRVFFDWGARTQRQEISSEMVQQLRHVQKGNEELRLNDSYYASEEPSATPVLLFLQHAKGPYIYCGRIGYLGYRANTNIYY
;
A
#
# COMPACT_ATOMS: atom_id res chain seq x y z
N MET A 1 28.67 69.31 -0.96
CA MET A 1 27.56 69.32 0.02
C MET A 1 26.86 67.96 -0.02
N ASN A 2 26.58 67.44 1.17
CA ASN A 2 26.03 66.12 1.54
C ASN A 2 24.68 65.82 0.82
N ALA A 3 24.22 64.58 0.60
CA ALA A 3 24.28 63.42 1.49
C ALA A 3 24.24 62.08 0.72
N LYS A 4 25.09 61.13 1.17
CA LYS A 4 25.05 59.70 0.80
C LYS A 4 23.89 59.00 1.51
N ALA A 5 23.09 58.26 0.76
CA ALA A 5 22.04 57.37 1.26
C ALA A 5 22.63 56.22 2.10
N PRO A 6 21.96 55.78 3.19
CA PRO A 6 22.50 54.74 4.05
C PRO A 6 22.18 53.34 3.49
N GLY A 7 23.26 52.59 3.22
CA GLY A 7 23.44 51.16 3.38
C GLY A 7 22.24 50.22 3.19
N ALA A 8 22.13 49.66 1.99
CA ALA A 8 21.48 48.36 1.80
C ALA A 8 22.35 47.28 2.47
N LEU A 9 22.10 47.00 3.75
CA LEU A 9 22.67 45.85 4.46
C LEU A 9 22.13 44.59 3.79
N SER A 10 23.01 43.85 3.12
CA SER A 10 22.75 42.52 2.59
C SER A 10 22.32 41.59 3.74
N LEU A 11 21.01 41.39 3.89
CA LEU A 11 20.44 40.45 4.85
C LEU A 11 20.97 39.04 4.56
N GLY A 12 21.44 38.34 5.58
CA GLY A 12 21.96 36.98 5.44
C GLY A 12 20.91 36.03 4.85
N LYS A 13 21.36 34.95 4.17
CA LYS A 13 20.48 33.97 3.47
C LYS A 13 19.31 33.48 4.35
N TYR A 14 19.52 33.35 5.65
CA TYR A 14 18.50 32.97 6.62
C TYR A 14 17.43 34.05 6.83
N GLU A 15 17.84 35.31 6.94
CA GLU A 15 16.94 36.43 7.22
C GLU A 15 16.08 36.78 5.99
N ALA A 16 16.67 36.68 4.79
CA ALA A 16 15.94 36.78 3.53
C ALA A 16 14.86 35.68 3.40
N LYS A 17 15.19 34.43 3.77
CA LYS A 17 14.24 33.30 3.76
C LYS A 17 13.13 33.48 4.80
N ARG A 18 13.47 34.01 5.98
CA ARG A 18 12.51 34.31 7.04
C ARG A 18 11.51 35.38 6.61
N LEU A 19 11.99 36.45 5.97
CA LEU A 19 11.12 37.54 5.47
C LEU A 19 10.20 37.06 4.34
N ARG A 20 10.69 36.24 3.40
CA ARG A 20 9.84 35.63 2.36
C ARG A 20 8.69 34.81 2.94
N ARG A 21 8.97 33.97 3.96
CA ARG A 21 7.92 33.19 4.64
C ARG A 21 6.92 34.06 5.40
N ILE A 22 7.38 35.17 5.99
CA ILE A 22 6.48 36.13 6.66
C ILE A 22 5.53 36.77 5.65
N GLU A 23 6.04 37.12 4.47
CA GLU A 23 5.25 37.72 3.39
C GLU A 23 4.25 36.72 2.79
N GLU A 24 4.67 35.48 2.52
CA GLU A 24 3.79 34.39 2.06
C GLU A 24 2.66 34.12 3.06
N ASN A 25 2.98 34.01 4.35
CA ASN A 25 1.97 33.82 5.39
C ASN A 25 1.01 35.01 5.49
N ARG A 26 1.49 36.25 5.31
CA ARG A 26 0.62 37.43 5.27
C ARG A 26 -0.36 37.38 4.11
N ARG A 27 0.10 37.02 2.90
CA ARG A 27 -0.76 36.88 1.72
C ARG A 27 -1.81 35.78 1.93
N MET A 28 -1.41 34.65 2.50
CA MET A 28 -2.33 33.56 2.81
C MET A 28 -3.40 33.98 3.83
N LEU A 29 -3.01 34.69 4.89
CA LEU A 29 -3.95 35.20 5.89
C LEU A 29 -4.95 36.21 5.29
N LEU A 30 -4.51 37.04 4.34
CA LEU A 30 -5.40 37.96 3.60
C LEU A 30 -6.37 37.19 2.68
N SER A 31 -5.92 36.12 2.02
CA SER A 31 -6.81 35.32 1.15
C SER A 31 -7.89 34.55 1.91
N LEU A 32 -7.71 34.33 3.21
CA LEU A 32 -8.67 33.59 4.04
C LEU A 32 -9.87 34.45 4.49
N ASN A 33 -9.93 35.73 4.11
CA ASN A 33 -11.04 36.66 4.44
C ASN A 33 -11.49 36.59 5.91
N LEU A 34 -10.55 36.35 6.82
CA LEU A 34 -10.86 36.19 8.23
C LEU A 34 -11.26 37.55 8.81
N PRO A 35 -12.36 37.63 9.59
CA PRO A 35 -12.77 38.86 10.23
C PRO A 35 -11.60 39.37 11.10
N THR A 36 -11.10 40.55 10.74
CA THR A 36 -9.97 41.15 11.45
C THR A 36 -10.47 41.55 12.83
N ILE A 37 -10.07 40.80 13.86
CA ILE A 37 -10.41 41.14 15.25
C ILE A 37 -9.85 42.55 15.50
N PRO A 38 -10.69 43.56 15.78
CA PRO A 38 -10.20 44.90 16.03
C PRO A 38 -9.28 44.83 17.24
N ARG A 39 -8.02 45.22 17.03
CA ARG A 39 -7.07 45.39 18.12
C ARG A 39 -7.69 46.41 19.07
N ARG A 40 -8.06 45.99 20.28
CA ARG A 40 -8.47 46.91 21.34
C ARG A 40 -7.46 48.04 21.39
N ALA A 41 -7.92 49.25 21.07
CA ALA A 41 -7.13 50.45 21.27
C ALA A 41 -6.67 50.42 22.73
N LYS A 42 -5.35 50.60 22.96
CA LYS A 42 -4.88 50.85 24.31
C LYS A 42 -5.63 52.08 24.79
N PRO A 43 -6.38 52.02 25.91
CA PRO A 43 -7.04 53.20 26.43
C PRO A 43 -5.99 54.30 26.59
N ALA A 44 -6.31 55.50 26.09
CA ALA A 44 -5.49 56.67 26.31
C ALA A 44 -5.21 56.80 27.83
N PRO A 45 -3.99 57.18 28.25
CA PRO A 45 -3.70 57.36 29.66
C PRO A 45 -4.59 58.50 30.17
N VAL A 46 -5.68 58.13 30.84
CA VAL A 46 -6.46 59.06 31.64
C VAL A 46 -5.47 59.65 32.65
N PRO A 47 -5.33 60.99 32.73
CA PRO A 47 -4.53 61.59 33.77
C PRO A 47 -5.18 61.21 35.10
N LYS A 48 -4.55 60.28 35.82
CA LYS A 48 -4.90 60.04 37.21
C LYS A 48 -4.64 61.34 37.94
N GLN A 49 -5.69 62.10 38.22
CA GLN A 49 -5.67 63.00 39.36
C GLN A 49 -5.31 62.12 40.55
N THR A 50 -4.06 62.19 40.96
CA THR A 50 -3.60 61.63 42.21
C THR A 50 -4.27 62.48 43.29
N GLN A 51 -5.53 62.18 43.61
CA GLN A 51 -6.07 62.56 44.91
C GLN A 51 -5.08 61.96 45.91
N ARG A 52 -4.40 62.83 46.66
CA ARG A 52 -3.65 62.42 47.85
C ARG A 52 -4.68 61.80 48.77
N ALA A 53 -4.84 60.48 48.66
CA ALA A 53 -5.52 59.71 49.67
C ALA A 53 -4.77 59.99 50.97
N GLU A 54 -5.47 60.57 51.94
CA GLU A 54 -4.98 60.68 53.31
C GLU A 54 -4.42 59.33 53.76
N PRO A 55 -3.37 59.29 54.59
CA PRO A 55 -2.79 58.04 55.06
C PRO A 55 -3.82 57.37 55.96
N VAL A 56 -4.71 56.59 55.37
CA VAL A 56 -5.60 55.68 56.10
C VAL A 56 -4.67 54.71 56.81
N MET A 57 -4.53 54.87 58.13
CA MET A 57 -3.82 53.93 58.99
C MET A 57 -4.53 52.58 58.91
N ARG A 58 -4.15 51.79 57.91
CA ARG A 58 -4.52 50.37 57.85
C ARG A 58 -3.82 49.70 59.03
N SER A 59 -4.63 49.10 59.90
CA SER A 59 -4.18 48.26 61.02
C SER A 59 -2.93 47.45 60.64
N GLY A 60 -1.89 47.52 61.47
CA GLY A 60 -0.64 46.79 61.26
C GLY A 60 -0.85 45.29 61.02
N ARG A 61 -1.94 44.74 61.58
CA ARG A 61 -2.40 43.36 61.41
C ARG A 61 -2.83 43.05 59.97
N LEU A 62 -3.67 43.91 59.36
CA LEU A 62 -4.09 43.80 57.96
C LEU A 62 -2.91 43.94 56.98
N ARG A 63 -1.92 44.77 57.35
CA ARG A 63 -0.70 44.96 56.55
C ARG A 63 0.16 43.69 56.57
N GLN A 64 0.36 43.07 57.74
CA GLN A 64 1.05 41.79 57.88
C GLN A 64 0.33 40.64 57.15
N GLU A 65 -0.99 40.52 57.27
CA GLU A 65 -1.78 39.50 56.55
C GLU A 65 -1.66 39.64 55.04
N SER A 66 -1.67 40.87 54.50
CA SER A 66 -1.49 41.10 53.07
C SER A 66 -0.10 40.71 52.55
N ILE A 67 0.93 40.90 53.39
CA ILE A 67 2.32 40.53 53.08
C ILE A 67 2.45 39.00 53.10
N GLN A 68 1.88 38.33 54.10
CA GLN A 68 1.87 36.87 54.19
C GLN A 68 1.07 36.22 53.05
N ALA A 69 -0.08 36.79 52.67
CA ALA A 69 -0.87 36.32 51.53
C ALA A 69 -0.10 36.45 50.21
N ARG A 70 0.63 37.56 50.01
CA ARG A 70 1.50 37.74 48.84
C ARG A 70 2.67 36.76 48.84
N GLN A 71 3.26 36.46 50.00
CA GLN A 71 4.33 35.46 50.12
C GLN A 71 3.82 34.05 49.82
N LYS A 72 2.67 33.64 50.36
CA LYS A 72 2.03 32.35 50.05
C LYS A 72 1.70 32.23 48.56
N LYS A 73 1.15 33.28 47.95
CA LYS A 73 0.87 33.30 46.51
C LYS A 73 2.15 33.14 45.67
N ARG A 74 3.23 33.84 46.03
CA ARG A 74 4.54 33.69 45.36
C ARG A 74 5.09 32.27 45.51
N GLN A 75 4.97 31.67 46.69
CA GLN A 75 5.40 30.28 46.92
C GLN A 75 4.59 29.29 46.06
N GLN A 76 3.26 29.46 46.00
CA GLN A 76 2.39 28.65 45.13
C GLN A 76 2.73 28.83 43.65
N ASP A 77 2.96 30.06 43.20
CA ASP A 77 3.36 30.35 41.81
C ASP A 77 4.70 29.68 41.46
N ILE A 78 5.67 29.69 42.40
CA ILE A 78 6.97 29.00 42.23
C ILE A 78 6.76 27.49 42.13
N ILE A 79 5.94 26.90 43.01
CA ILE A 79 5.65 25.46 43.00
C ILE A 79 4.97 25.05 41.69
N MET A 80 3.94 25.77 41.25
CA MET A 80 3.27 25.49 39.98
C MET A 80 4.22 25.61 38.79
N ARG A 81 5.11 26.62 38.80
CA ARG A 81 6.10 26.80 37.74
C ARG A 81 7.12 25.67 37.70
N LEU A 82 7.54 25.15 38.85
CA LEU A 82 8.42 23.98 38.94
C LEU A 82 7.73 22.71 38.42
N GLN A 83 6.46 22.49 38.78
CA GLN A 83 5.67 21.37 38.27
C GLN A 83 5.47 21.45 36.75
N ALA A 84 5.13 22.63 36.22
CA ALA A 84 5.00 22.85 34.77
C ALA A 84 6.32 22.59 34.02
N LEU A 85 7.47 23.00 34.58
CA LEU A 85 8.78 22.71 34.01
C LEU A 85 9.11 21.21 34.03
N GLN A 86 8.74 20.49 35.09
CA GLN A 86 8.90 19.04 35.17
C GLN A 86 8.05 18.32 34.11
N LEU A 87 6.77 18.70 33.98
CA LEU A 87 5.88 18.14 32.97
C LEU A 87 6.37 18.42 31.54
N ALA A 88 6.79 19.65 31.26
CA ALA A 88 7.36 20.01 29.95
C ALA A 88 8.61 19.18 29.62
N ARG A 89 9.50 18.93 30.60
CA ARG A 89 10.67 18.05 30.42
C ARG A 89 10.28 16.61 30.12
N LEU A 90 9.27 16.07 30.82
CA LEU A 90 8.78 14.71 30.58
C LEU A 90 8.16 14.58 29.18
N GLN A 91 7.29 15.52 28.79
CA GLN A 91 6.71 15.56 27.46
C GLN A 91 7.78 15.69 26.37
N GLN A 92 8.79 16.53 26.59
CA GLN A 92 9.92 16.67 25.65
C GLN A 92 10.69 15.36 25.50
N LYS A 93 10.93 14.62 26.59
CA LYS A 93 11.58 13.29 26.54
C LYS A 93 10.73 12.28 25.76
N GLN A 94 9.43 12.22 26.01
CA GLN A 94 8.51 11.33 25.30
C GLN A 94 8.45 11.66 23.80
N ALA A 95 8.32 12.94 23.44
CA ALA A 95 8.31 13.40 22.06
C ALA A 95 9.62 13.04 21.33
N LEU A 96 10.76 13.16 22.01
CA LEU A 96 12.06 12.77 21.45
C LEU A 96 12.18 11.26 21.25
N GLN A 97 11.63 10.45 22.15
CA GLN A 97 11.58 8.99 22.01
C GLN A 97 10.71 8.59 20.80
N LEU A 98 9.50 9.15 20.69
CA LEU A 98 8.61 8.89 19.55
C LEU A 98 9.24 9.31 18.22
N ALA A 99 9.87 10.50 18.17
CA ALA A 99 10.57 10.97 16.98
C ALA A 99 11.75 10.06 16.59
N ARG A 100 12.46 9.47 17.57
CA ARG A 100 13.53 8.49 17.31
C ARG A 100 12.98 7.19 16.73
N LEU A 101 11.88 6.67 17.29
CA LEU A 101 11.22 5.46 16.78
C LEU A 101 10.71 5.65 15.36
N GLN A 102 10.01 6.76 15.09
CA GLN A 102 9.53 7.11 13.75
C GLN A 102 10.69 7.26 12.74
N ARG A 103 11.79 7.89 13.15
CA ARG A 103 12.99 7.98 12.30
C ARG A 103 13.61 6.61 12.02
N LYS A 104 13.62 5.71 13.01
CA LYS A 104 14.12 4.34 12.83
C LYS A 104 13.22 3.58 11.85
N GLN A 105 11.91 3.58 12.06
CA GLN A 105 10.94 2.97 11.14
C GLN A 105 11.06 3.51 9.72
N LYS A 106 11.17 4.85 9.57
CA LYS A 106 11.35 5.48 8.25
C LYS A 106 12.66 5.05 7.57
N ARG A 107 13.76 4.91 8.33
CA ARG A 107 15.04 4.45 7.79
C ARG A 107 14.96 3.01 7.32
N GLU A 108 14.34 2.13 8.11
CA GLU A 108 14.14 0.72 7.72
C GLU A 108 13.24 0.61 6.50
N HIS A 109 12.12 1.35 6.46
CA HIS A 109 11.24 1.41 5.30
C HIS A 109 11.99 1.86 4.04
N ASN A 110 12.71 2.99 4.10
CA ASN A 110 13.49 3.47 2.96
C ASN A 110 14.59 2.49 2.53
N ARG A 111 15.21 1.79 3.48
CA ARG A 111 16.22 0.77 3.17
C ARG A 111 15.59 -0.40 2.40
N ARG A 112 14.40 -0.86 2.81
CA ARG A 112 13.66 -1.93 2.13
C ARG A 112 13.19 -1.50 0.73
N GLU A 113 12.64 -0.29 0.60
CA GLU A 113 12.28 0.29 -0.70
C GLU A 113 13.49 0.31 -1.65
N ASN A 114 14.63 0.81 -1.18
CA ASN A 114 15.86 0.86 -1.97
C ASN A 114 16.37 -0.55 -2.35
N GLN A 115 16.24 -1.54 -1.46
CA GLN A 115 16.63 -2.91 -1.76
C GLN A 115 15.73 -3.52 -2.84
N ARG A 116 14.41 -3.33 -2.74
CA ARG A 116 13.47 -3.80 -3.78
C ARG A 116 13.71 -3.13 -5.12
N GLU A 117 13.98 -1.83 -5.11
CA GLU A 117 14.34 -1.12 -6.33
C GLU A 117 15.64 -1.67 -6.93
N GLN A 118 16.66 -1.98 -6.12
CA GLN A 118 17.87 -2.62 -6.60
C GLN A 118 17.61 -4.02 -7.19
N GLU A 119 16.81 -4.85 -6.52
CA GLU A 119 16.41 -6.17 -7.01
C GLU A 119 15.63 -6.07 -8.32
N PHE A 120 14.70 -5.12 -8.42
CA PHE A 120 13.96 -4.83 -9.65
C PHE A 120 14.90 -4.40 -10.78
N GLN A 121 15.81 -3.44 -10.54
CA GLN A 121 16.77 -2.99 -11.54
C GLN A 121 17.71 -4.11 -11.99
N GLN A 122 18.10 -5.00 -11.08
CA GLN A 122 18.88 -6.20 -11.42
C GLN A 122 18.07 -7.19 -12.26
N ALA A 123 16.81 -7.44 -11.89
CA ALA A 123 15.92 -8.33 -12.64
C ALA A 123 15.62 -7.78 -14.03
N LEU A 124 15.40 -6.47 -14.16
CA LEU A 124 15.16 -5.79 -15.43
C LEU A 124 16.36 -5.91 -16.37
N LYS A 125 17.59 -5.77 -15.84
CA LYS A 125 18.83 -5.98 -16.61
C LYS A 125 19.00 -7.43 -17.05
N LYS A 126 18.62 -8.38 -16.19
CA LYS A 126 18.84 -9.81 -16.43
C LYS A 126 17.78 -10.42 -17.36
N TYR A 127 16.54 -9.96 -17.24
CA TYR A 127 15.37 -10.51 -17.91
C TYR A 127 14.50 -9.38 -18.47
N PRO A 128 14.93 -8.66 -19.51
CA PRO A 128 14.16 -7.56 -20.07
C PRO A 128 12.83 -8.07 -20.69
N PRO A 129 11.79 -7.23 -20.71
CA PRO A 129 10.53 -7.55 -21.38
C PRO A 129 10.76 -7.73 -22.88
N THR A 130 10.23 -8.82 -23.43
CA THR A 130 10.34 -9.15 -24.87
C THR A 130 9.08 -8.84 -25.65
N ILE A 131 7.93 -8.75 -24.96
CA ILE A 131 6.62 -8.46 -25.53
C ILE A 131 6.24 -7.04 -25.14
N ASP A 132 5.67 -6.28 -26.09
CA ASP A 132 5.13 -4.94 -25.87
C ASP A 132 3.78 -4.99 -25.13
N LEU A 133 3.85 -5.44 -23.88
CA LEU A 133 2.75 -5.49 -22.92
C LEU A 133 3.22 -4.97 -21.56
N PRO A 134 2.33 -4.40 -20.72
CA PRO A 134 2.67 -4.05 -19.35
C PRO A 134 3.24 -5.27 -18.61
N PHE A 135 4.29 -5.08 -17.80
CA PHE A 135 4.96 -6.16 -17.08
C PHE A 135 5.09 -5.90 -15.59
N VAL A 136 5.28 -6.98 -14.82
CA VAL A 136 5.59 -6.91 -13.40
C VAL A 136 6.52 -8.05 -13.00
N TYR A 137 7.38 -7.79 -12.02
CA TYR A 137 8.20 -8.82 -11.36
C TYR A 137 7.60 -9.18 -9.99
N PRO A 138 7.71 -10.43 -9.52
CA PRO A 138 7.21 -10.85 -8.20
C PRO A 138 7.68 -9.97 -7.04
N CYS A 139 8.91 -9.44 -7.10
CA CYS A 139 9.44 -8.53 -6.07
C CYS A 139 8.65 -7.22 -5.92
N GLN A 140 7.91 -6.80 -6.96
CA GLN A 140 7.05 -5.61 -6.95
C GLN A 140 5.64 -5.92 -6.42
N LEU A 141 5.22 -7.19 -6.43
CA LEU A 141 3.90 -7.62 -5.98
C LEU A 141 3.85 -7.90 -4.48
N LYS A 142 4.96 -8.42 -3.92
CA LYS A 142 5.05 -8.71 -2.48
C LYS A 142 4.98 -7.42 -1.67
N SER A 143 3.92 -7.28 -0.87
CA SER A 143 3.80 -6.22 0.13
C SER A 143 4.91 -6.39 1.19
N SER A 144 5.31 -5.29 1.84
CA SER A 144 6.49 -5.22 2.71
C SER A 144 6.41 -6.24 3.86
N ILE A 145 7.05 -7.39 3.70
CA ILE A 145 7.24 -8.38 4.76
C ILE A 145 8.12 -7.73 5.84
N GLU A 146 7.61 -7.70 7.08
CA GLU A 146 8.51 -7.65 8.24
C GLU A 146 9.30 -8.95 8.24
N ASP A 147 10.63 -8.91 8.41
CA ASP A 147 11.61 -10.02 8.36
C ASP A 147 11.28 -11.25 9.24
N GLY A 148 10.10 -11.81 9.11
CA GLY A 148 9.65 -13.07 9.65
C GLY A 148 10.19 -14.18 8.76
N LYS A 149 10.52 -15.30 9.38
CA LYS A 149 10.95 -16.50 8.65
C LYS A 149 9.83 -16.90 7.70
N GLN A 150 10.10 -16.87 6.40
CA GLN A 150 9.22 -17.43 5.38
C GLN A 150 8.98 -18.90 5.72
N GLN A 151 7.71 -19.25 5.90
CA GLN A 151 7.33 -20.64 6.13
C GLN A 151 7.15 -21.33 4.79
N ASN A 152 7.60 -22.58 4.69
CA ASN A 152 7.38 -23.39 3.51
C ASN A 152 6.06 -24.17 3.70
N LEU A 153 5.07 -23.90 2.86
CA LEU A 153 3.77 -24.56 2.88
C LEU A 153 3.37 -25.06 1.48
N LEU A 154 2.52 -26.08 1.44
CA LEU A 154 1.93 -26.56 0.20
C LEU A 154 0.98 -25.50 -0.37
N SER A 155 1.00 -25.34 -1.70
CA SER A 155 0.17 -24.36 -2.42
C SER A 155 -1.33 -24.54 -2.14
N SER A 156 -1.78 -25.79 -2.02
CA SER A 156 -3.16 -26.15 -1.68
C SER A 156 -3.62 -25.67 -0.30
N SER A 157 -2.70 -25.29 0.59
CA SER A 157 -3.01 -24.76 1.93
C SER A 157 -2.96 -23.23 1.99
N LEU A 158 -2.52 -22.57 0.93
CA LEU A 158 -2.35 -21.11 0.88
C LEU A 158 -3.58 -20.43 0.27
N GLU A 159 -4.04 -19.36 0.91
CA GLU A 159 -5.10 -18.49 0.40
C GLU A 159 -4.49 -17.30 -0.33
N MET A 160 -4.93 -17.05 -1.56
CA MET A 160 -4.45 -15.94 -2.37
C MET A 160 -5.32 -14.69 -2.20
N GLU A 161 -4.71 -13.52 -2.28
CA GLU A 161 -5.41 -12.23 -2.39
C GLU A 161 -5.96 -12.02 -3.81
N LEU A 162 -7.02 -12.75 -4.16
CA LEU A 162 -7.52 -12.85 -5.54
C LEU A 162 -7.94 -11.53 -6.16
N ASP A 163 -8.66 -10.66 -5.44
CA ASP A 163 -9.20 -9.41 -5.99
C ASP A 163 -8.10 -8.36 -6.18
N THR A 164 -7.16 -8.28 -5.23
CA THR A 164 -5.97 -7.44 -5.32
C THR A 164 -5.09 -7.90 -6.48
N PHE A 165 -4.84 -9.20 -6.61
CA PHE A 165 -4.05 -9.73 -7.71
C PHE A 165 -4.73 -9.48 -9.06
N HIS A 166 -6.03 -9.76 -9.15
CA HIS A 166 -6.79 -9.63 -10.38
C HIS A 166 -6.80 -8.19 -10.91
N SER A 167 -7.11 -7.22 -10.04
CA SER A 167 -7.14 -5.81 -10.39
C SER A 167 -5.76 -5.25 -10.81
N ARG A 168 -4.67 -5.81 -10.26
CA ARG A 168 -3.31 -5.33 -10.54
C ARG A 168 -2.64 -6.00 -11.73
N CYS A 169 -2.98 -7.25 -12.05
CA CYS A 169 -2.22 -8.05 -13.01
C CYS A 169 -2.98 -8.40 -14.29
N LEU A 170 -4.26 -8.04 -14.45
CA LEU A 170 -5.05 -8.40 -15.64
C LEU A 170 -4.39 -7.84 -16.91
N GLY A 171 -4.08 -8.71 -17.87
CA GLY A 171 -3.41 -8.35 -19.12
C GLY A 171 -1.92 -8.02 -18.97
N ILE A 172 -1.32 -8.28 -17.81
CA ILE A 172 0.09 -7.99 -17.51
C ILE A 172 0.95 -9.26 -17.68
N GLN A 173 2.14 -9.10 -18.23
CA GLN A 173 3.15 -10.15 -18.30
C GLN A 173 3.94 -10.29 -16.99
N LEU A 174 4.12 -11.53 -16.51
CA LEU A 174 4.89 -11.86 -15.33
C LEU A 174 6.32 -12.24 -15.73
N LEU A 175 7.31 -11.51 -15.20
CA LEU A 175 8.73 -11.71 -15.46
C LEU A 175 9.49 -12.12 -14.18
N PRO A 176 10.54 -12.97 -14.27
CA PRO A 176 11.08 -13.60 -15.48
C PRO A 176 10.20 -14.72 -16.05
N VAL A 177 10.57 -15.25 -17.21
CA VAL A 177 9.86 -16.38 -17.83
C VAL A 177 9.92 -17.61 -16.93
N GLY A 178 8.77 -18.20 -16.66
CA GLY A 178 8.67 -19.50 -15.99
C GLY A 178 7.45 -19.63 -15.08
N LYS A 179 7.06 -20.87 -14.80
CA LYS A 179 5.95 -21.18 -13.89
C LYS A 179 6.24 -20.72 -12.46
N GLN A 180 7.51 -20.78 -12.05
CA GLN A 180 7.97 -20.29 -10.75
C GLN A 180 7.55 -18.84 -10.51
N THR A 181 7.72 -17.97 -11.51
CA THR A 181 7.34 -16.56 -11.41
C THR A 181 5.85 -16.41 -11.16
N VAL A 182 5.02 -17.22 -11.84
CA VAL A 182 3.57 -17.19 -11.63
C VAL A 182 3.22 -17.61 -10.20
N VAL A 183 3.82 -18.70 -9.73
CA VAL A 183 3.61 -19.20 -8.37
C VAL A 183 4.09 -18.19 -7.33
N GLU A 184 5.25 -17.57 -7.52
CA GLU A 184 5.80 -16.55 -6.61
C GLU A 184 4.98 -15.26 -6.60
N ALA A 185 4.36 -14.90 -7.74
CA ALA A 185 3.49 -13.73 -7.86
C ALA A 185 2.14 -13.95 -7.17
N LEU A 186 1.65 -15.19 -7.17
CA LEU A 186 0.40 -15.60 -6.54
C LEU A 186 0.55 -15.95 -5.05
N CYS A 187 1.73 -16.40 -4.64
CA CYS A 187 2.02 -16.80 -3.27
C CYS A 187 1.95 -15.58 -2.33
N PRO A 188 1.24 -15.69 -1.19
CA PRO A 188 1.24 -14.63 -0.20
C PRO A 188 2.67 -14.37 0.31
N PRO A 189 2.97 -13.12 0.70
CA PRO A 189 4.34 -12.68 0.94
C PRO A 189 5.00 -13.40 2.13
N GLU A 190 4.23 -13.87 3.11
CA GLU A 190 4.72 -14.58 4.30
C GLU A 190 5.21 -16.01 4.02
N TYR A 191 4.88 -16.56 2.86
CA TYR A 191 5.09 -17.97 2.55
C TYR A 191 5.98 -18.18 1.34
N THR A 192 6.59 -19.35 1.31
CA THR A 192 7.19 -19.93 0.11
C THR A 192 6.49 -21.27 -0.13
N THR A 193 6.34 -21.65 -1.39
CA THR A 193 5.64 -22.90 -1.71
C THR A 193 6.43 -23.73 -2.70
N GLN A 194 6.36 -25.05 -2.52
CA GLN A 194 6.85 -26.01 -3.50
C GLN A 194 5.76 -26.24 -4.55
N PHE A 195 6.18 -26.28 -5.81
CA PHE A 195 5.29 -26.53 -6.93
C PHE A 195 5.96 -27.47 -7.93
N SER A 196 5.16 -28.28 -8.62
CA SER A 196 5.65 -29.12 -9.72
C SER A 196 5.78 -28.28 -10.99
N THR A 197 6.96 -28.26 -11.59
CA THR A 197 7.18 -27.62 -12.90
C THR A 197 6.54 -28.41 -14.05
N MET A 198 6.22 -29.69 -13.83
CA MET A 198 5.61 -30.57 -14.84
C MET A 198 4.11 -30.31 -14.99
N ASN A 199 3.46 -29.82 -13.94
CA ASN A 199 2.01 -29.61 -13.95
C ASN A 199 1.66 -28.25 -14.53
N ASN A 200 0.59 -28.24 -15.33
CA ASN A 200 -0.02 -27.04 -15.89
C ASN A 200 -1.22 -26.57 -15.06
N VAL A 201 -1.61 -27.36 -14.06
CA VAL A 201 -2.67 -27.05 -13.12
C VAL A 201 -2.06 -26.95 -11.73
N HIS A 202 -2.33 -25.84 -11.04
CA HIS A 202 -1.92 -25.63 -9.66
C HIS A 202 -3.15 -25.31 -8.81
N VAL A 203 -3.29 -26.04 -7.70
CA VAL A 203 -4.42 -25.88 -6.78
C VAL A 203 -3.98 -25.02 -5.60
N TRP A 204 -4.77 -24.01 -5.29
CA TRP A 204 -4.66 -23.17 -4.11
C TRP A 204 -5.85 -23.44 -3.19
N LYS A 205 -5.79 -22.96 -1.94
CA LYS A 205 -6.91 -23.17 -1.00
C LYS A 205 -8.22 -22.54 -1.49
N ASN A 206 -8.13 -21.40 -2.18
CA ASN A 206 -9.28 -20.62 -2.63
C ASN A 206 -9.36 -20.40 -4.14
N ALA A 207 -8.52 -21.03 -4.96
CA ALA A 207 -8.59 -20.93 -6.42
C ALA A 207 -7.81 -22.06 -7.11
N ILE A 208 -7.97 -22.17 -8.43
CA ILE A 208 -7.15 -23.04 -9.28
C ILE A 208 -6.45 -22.18 -10.32
N THR A 209 -5.19 -22.46 -10.61
CA THR A 209 -4.41 -21.79 -11.66
C THR A 209 -4.17 -22.74 -12.81
N LEU A 210 -4.49 -22.27 -14.01
CA LEU A 210 -4.29 -22.97 -15.26
C LEU A 210 -3.22 -22.26 -16.09
N LEU A 211 -2.13 -22.97 -16.35
CA LEU A 211 -0.99 -22.52 -17.13
C LEU A 211 -1.05 -23.17 -18.51
N VAL A 212 -1.26 -22.37 -19.54
CA VAL A 212 -1.34 -22.86 -20.92
C VAL A 212 -0.15 -22.32 -21.68
N SER A 213 0.60 -23.20 -22.32
CA SER A 213 1.74 -22.84 -23.16
C SER A 213 1.50 -23.21 -24.61
N GLU A 214 2.09 -22.46 -25.52
CA GLU A 214 2.10 -22.80 -26.96
C GLU A 214 2.79 -24.14 -27.25
N GLU A 215 3.65 -24.62 -26.33
CA GLU A 215 4.24 -25.96 -26.41
C GLU A 215 3.26 -27.11 -26.06
N CYS A 216 2.02 -26.80 -25.67
CA CYS A 216 1.00 -27.83 -25.54
C CYS A 216 0.74 -28.48 -26.91
N ASP A 217 0.39 -29.77 -26.91
CA ASP A 217 0.13 -30.53 -28.15
C ASP A 217 -0.90 -29.85 -29.09
N VAL A 218 -1.74 -28.97 -28.53
CA VAL A 218 -2.65 -28.09 -29.26
C VAL A 218 -2.26 -26.64 -28.95
N PRO A 219 -1.94 -25.83 -29.97
CA PRO A 219 -1.65 -24.41 -29.75
C PRO A 219 -2.89 -23.71 -29.20
N TYR A 220 -2.71 -22.80 -28.24
CA TYR A 220 -3.84 -22.10 -27.61
C TYR A 220 -4.66 -21.28 -28.62
N SER A 221 -4.11 -20.96 -29.79
CA SER A 221 -4.84 -20.35 -30.91
C SER A 221 -5.99 -21.21 -31.45
N ARG A 222 -5.94 -22.53 -31.24
CA ARG A 222 -7.03 -23.47 -31.55
C ARG A 222 -7.96 -23.71 -30.36
N MET A 223 -7.50 -23.40 -29.15
CA MET A 223 -8.27 -23.53 -27.91
C MET A 223 -9.14 -22.30 -27.66
N LEU A 224 -8.68 -21.14 -28.12
CA LEU A 224 -9.40 -19.87 -28.00
C LEU A 224 -10.27 -19.64 -29.24
N GLN A 225 -11.57 -19.52 -29.02
CA GLN A 225 -12.51 -19.02 -30.03
C GLN A 225 -12.96 -17.64 -29.59
N CYS A 226 -12.78 -16.63 -30.44
CA CYS A 226 -13.16 -15.26 -30.14
C CYS A 226 -14.37 -14.86 -30.99
N GLU A 227 -15.49 -14.58 -30.34
CA GLU A 227 -16.70 -14.06 -30.98
C GLU A 227 -17.00 -12.67 -30.42
N SER A 228 -16.64 -11.61 -31.15
CA SER A 228 -16.97 -10.18 -30.91
C SER A 228 -16.72 -9.63 -29.48
N THR A 229 -17.42 -10.14 -28.47
CA THR A 229 -17.35 -9.79 -27.04
C THR A 229 -17.07 -10.99 -26.11
N ARG A 230 -16.95 -12.19 -26.67
CA ARG A 230 -16.89 -13.47 -25.96
C ARG A 230 -15.64 -14.23 -26.38
N VAL A 231 -15.00 -14.87 -25.39
CA VAL A 231 -13.84 -15.74 -25.63
C VAL A 231 -14.15 -17.09 -25.01
N PHE A 232 -14.19 -18.12 -25.84
CA PHE A 232 -14.34 -19.50 -25.41
C PHE A 232 -12.98 -20.15 -25.33
N PHE A 233 -12.81 -21.04 -24.36
CA PHE A 233 -11.57 -21.70 -24.08
C PHE A 233 -11.82 -23.20 -23.91
N ASP A 234 -11.48 -23.98 -24.92
CA ASP A 234 -11.55 -25.45 -24.89
C ASP A 234 -10.20 -26.03 -24.49
N TRP A 235 -10.15 -26.71 -23.33
CA TRP A 235 -8.92 -27.25 -22.77
C TRP A 235 -9.05 -28.75 -22.50
N GLY A 236 -8.14 -29.51 -23.11
CA GLY A 236 -8.04 -30.95 -22.92
C GLY A 236 -7.05 -31.32 -21.81
N ALA A 237 -7.54 -31.96 -20.76
CA ALA A 237 -6.70 -32.62 -19.77
C ALA A 237 -6.11 -33.91 -20.36
N ARG A 238 -4.92 -33.84 -20.98
CA ARG A 238 -4.24 -35.04 -21.48
C ARG A 238 -3.33 -35.64 -20.41
N THR A 239 -3.68 -36.83 -19.94
CA THR A 239 -2.97 -37.56 -18.87
C THR A 239 -1.59 -38.11 -19.24
N GLN A 240 -1.24 -38.23 -20.54
CA GLN A 240 0.03 -38.88 -20.94
C GLN A 240 1.29 -37.99 -20.78
N ARG A 241 1.14 -36.66 -20.81
CA ARG A 241 2.25 -35.70 -20.62
C ARG A 241 2.04 -34.73 -19.46
N GLN A 242 0.81 -34.64 -18.95
CA GLN A 242 0.46 -33.80 -17.80
C GLN A 242 0.04 -34.73 -16.67
N GLU A 243 0.77 -34.71 -15.55
CA GLU A 243 0.41 -35.43 -14.33
C GLU A 243 -0.73 -34.68 -13.60
N ILE A 244 -1.90 -34.61 -14.24
CA ILE A 244 -3.11 -34.11 -13.58
C ILE A 244 -3.70 -35.28 -12.81
N SER A 245 -3.74 -35.17 -11.48
CA SER A 245 -4.35 -36.20 -10.65
C SER A 245 -5.86 -36.24 -10.87
N SER A 246 -6.47 -37.41 -10.62
CA SER A 246 -7.93 -37.56 -10.64
C SER A 246 -8.63 -36.54 -9.73
N GLU A 247 -8.02 -36.25 -8.57
CA GLU A 247 -8.51 -35.24 -7.62
C GLU A 247 -8.51 -33.83 -8.21
N MET A 248 -7.46 -33.44 -8.95
CA MET A 248 -7.42 -32.14 -9.63
C MET A 248 -8.48 -32.03 -10.72
N VAL A 249 -8.74 -33.12 -11.47
CA VAL A 249 -9.82 -33.15 -12.47
C VAL A 249 -11.18 -33.00 -11.79
N GLN A 250 -11.41 -33.68 -10.67
CA GLN A 250 -12.64 -33.55 -9.89
C GLN A 250 -12.82 -32.12 -9.36
N GLN A 251 -11.77 -31.51 -8.81
CA GLN A 251 -11.82 -30.12 -8.34
C GLN A 251 -12.14 -29.15 -9.48
N LEU A 252 -11.56 -29.34 -10.67
CA LEU A 252 -11.86 -28.53 -11.86
C LEU A 252 -13.32 -28.62 -12.31
N ARG A 253 -14.03 -29.72 -12.04
CA ARG A 253 -15.47 -29.87 -12.35
C ARG A 253 -16.38 -29.13 -11.37
N HIS A 254 -15.90 -28.87 -10.15
CA HIS A 254 -16.63 -28.18 -9.10
C HIS A 254 -16.28 -26.69 -9.01
N VAL A 255 -15.61 -26.09 -9.98
CA VAL A 255 -15.23 -24.65 -9.90
C VAL A 255 -16.39 -23.71 -10.21
N GLN A 256 -16.15 -22.42 -10.06
CA GLN A 256 -17.09 -21.35 -10.35
C GLN A 256 -17.65 -21.49 -11.77
N LYS A 257 -18.98 -21.53 -11.87
CA LYS A 257 -19.67 -21.56 -13.16
C LYS A 257 -19.46 -20.29 -13.97
N GLY A 258 -19.29 -20.49 -15.27
CA GLY A 258 -19.36 -19.42 -16.26
C GLY A 258 -20.79 -19.05 -16.61
N ASN A 259 -20.94 -18.11 -17.54
CA ASN A 259 -22.22 -17.77 -18.10
C ASN A 259 -22.68 -18.89 -19.06
N GLU A 260 -23.77 -19.58 -18.70
CA GLU A 260 -24.33 -20.71 -19.48
C GLU A 260 -24.72 -20.32 -20.91
N GLU A 261 -25.00 -19.03 -21.19
CA GLU A 261 -25.24 -18.53 -22.56
C GLU A 261 -24.01 -18.62 -23.48
N LEU A 262 -22.83 -18.87 -22.89
CA LEU A 262 -21.55 -19.05 -23.60
C LEU A 262 -21.25 -20.52 -23.86
N ARG A 263 -22.22 -21.42 -23.67
CA ARG A 263 -21.99 -22.84 -23.89
C ARG A 263 -21.89 -23.15 -25.38
N LEU A 264 -20.75 -23.69 -25.81
CA LEU A 264 -20.45 -24.00 -27.21
C LEU A 264 -21.28 -25.16 -27.81
N ASN A 265 -21.82 -26.05 -26.98
CA ASN A 265 -22.56 -27.24 -27.44
C ASN A 265 -23.44 -27.82 -26.32
N ASP A 266 -24.57 -28.44 -26.64
CA ASP A 266 -25.41 -29.11 -25.63
C ASP A 266 -24.78 -30.42 -25.12
N SER A 267 -23.76 -30.93 -25.81
CA SER A 267 -23.08 -32.20 -25.50
C SER A 267 -22.17 -32.21 -24.25
N TYR A 268 -22.10 -31.12 -23.48
CA TYR A 268 -21.34 -31.11 -22.21
C TYR A 268 -22.17 -31.80 -21.11
N TYR A 269 -21.74 -32.97 -20.65
CA TYR A 269 -22.45 -33.74 -19.65
C TYR A 269 -22.02 -33.37 -18.22
N ALA A 270 -22.97 -33.40 -17.31
CA ALA A 270 -22.84 -33.25 -15.85
C ALA A 270 -22.21 -31.93 -15.37
N SER A 271 -23.08 -30.95 -15.09
CA SER A 271 -22.75 -29.93 -14.10
C SER A 271 -22.83 -30.59 -12.73
N GLU A 272 -21.69 -30.81 -12.09
CA GLU A 272 -21.62 -31.07 -10.65
C GLU A 272 -22.03 -29.79 -9.88
N GLU A 273 -22.29 -29.89 -8.57
CA GLU A 273 -22.64 -28.71 -7.78
C GLU A 273 -21.46 -27.71 -7.78
N PRO A 274 -21.69 -26.47 -8.24
CA PRO A 274 -20.60 -25.53 -8.40
C PRO A 274 -20.13 -24.99 -7.05
N SER A 275 -18.82 -24.97 -6.84
CA SER A 275 -18.19 -24.21 -5.75
C SER A 275 -17.93 -22.77 -6.20
N ALA A 276 -17.65 -21.91 -5.23
CA ALA A 276 -17.24 -20.52 -5.49
C ALA A 276 -15.76 -20.39 -5.93
N THR A 277 -15.05 -21.49 -6.16
CA THR A 277 -13.60 -21.49 -6.44
C THR A 277 -13.34 -21.02 -7.88
N PRO A 278 -12.67 -19.88 -8.12
CA PRO A 278 -12.38 -19.40 -9.46
C PRO A 278 -11.20 -20.14 -10.09
N VAL A 279 -11.16 -20.16 -11.43
CA VAL A 279 -10.00 -20.60 -12.21
C VAL A 279 -9.28 -19.40 -12.80
N LEU A 280 -7.98 -19.29 -12.56
CA LEU A 280 -7.11 -18.24 -13.07
C LEU A 280 -6.40 -18.74 -14.33
N LEU A 281 -6.56 -18.04 -15.45
CA LEU A 281 -5.93 -18.40 -16.72
C LEU A 281 -4.63 -17.62 -16.92
N PHE A 282 -3.54 -18.33 -17.21
CA PHE A 282 -2.28 -17.76 -17.67
C PHE A 282 -1.89 -18.36 -19.01
N LEU A 283 -1.59 -17.50 -19.97
CA LEU A 283 -1.14 -17.90 -21.30
C LEU A 283 0.34 -17.57 -21.49
N GLN A 284 1.10 -18.52 -22.04
CA GLN A 284 2.47 -18.32 -22.47
C GLN A 284 2.55 -18.28 -23.99
N HIS A 285 2.87 -17.10 -24.54
CA HIS A 285 3.07 -16.90 -25.98
C HIS A 285 4.54 -17.08 -26.36
N ALA A 286 4.83 -17.85 -27.42
CA ALA A 286 6.15 -17.99 -28.04
C ALA A 286 7.29 -18.34 -27.06
N LYS A 287 7.02 -19.19 -26.06
CA LYS A 287 7.93 -19.51 -24.94
C LYS A 287 8.39 -18.29 -24.11
N GLY A 288 7.69 -17.17 -24.23
CA GLY A 288 7.92 -15.93 -23.49
C GLY A 288 7.34 -15.96 -22.07
N PRO A 289 7.11 -14.79 -21.45
CA PRO A 289 6.51 -14.69 -20.13
C PRO A 289 5.05 -15.16 -20.11
N TYR A 290 4.57 -15.55 -18.92
CA TYR A 290 3.16 -15.82 -18.72
C TYR A 290 2.39 -14.52 -18.60
N ILE A 291 1.27 -14.42 -19.29
CA ILE A 291 0.35 -13.29 -19.25
C ILE A 291 -0.88 -13.73 -18.45
N TYR A 292 -1.28 -12.94 -17.47
CA TYR A 292 -2.51 -13.22 -16.72
C TYR A 292 -3.74 -12.75 -17.50
N CYS A 293 -4.61 -13.70 -17.86
CA CYS A 293 -5.78 -13.47 -18.71
C CYS A 293 -7.09 -13.30 -17.93
N GLY A 294 -7.05 -13.40 -16.59
CA GLY A 294 -8.21 -13.20 -15.75
C GLY A 294 -8.79 -14.49 -15.17
N ARG A 295 -10.03 -14.38 -14.70
CA ARG A 295 -10.82 -15.48 -14.14
C ARG A 295 -11.67 -16.08 -15.25
N ILE A 296 -11.68 -17.40 -15.36
CA ILE A 296 -12.53 -18.13 -16.29
C ILE A 296 -13.60 -18.91 -15.52
N GLY A 297 -14.78 -19.01 -16.11
CA GLY A 297 -15.90 -19.77 -15.56
C GLY A 297 -16.07 -21.10 -16.27
N TYR A 298 -16.42 -22.12 -15.50
CA TYR A 298 -16.61 -23.46 -16.02
C TYR A 298 -17.99 -23.64 -16.65
N LEU A 299 -18.03 -24.23 -17.85
CA LEU A 299 -19.25 -24.44 -18.64
C LEU A 299 -19.58 -25.93 -18.83
N GLY A 300 -18.74 -26.82 -18.32
CA GLY A 300 -18.89 -28.26 -18.45
C GLY A 300 -17.68 -28.93 -19.08
N TYR A 301 -17.77 -30.25 -19.23
CA TYR A 301 -16.73 -31.07 -19.85
C TYR A 301 -17.35 -32.05 -20.84
N ARG A 302 -16.55 -32.47 -21.81
CA ARG A 302 -16.87 -33.62 -22.64
C ARG A 302 -16.08 -34.78 -22.04
N ALA A 303 -16.77 -35.76 -21.47
CA ALA A 303 -16.16 -37.07 -21.30
C ALA A 303 -15.82 -37.53 -22.72
N ASN A 304 -14.55 -37.77 -23.04
CA ASN A 304 -14.23 -38.36 -24.32
C ASN A 304 -15.07 -39.63 -24.48
N THR A 305 -16.05 -39.61 -25.36
CA THR A 305 -16.40 -40.79 -26.14
C THR A 305 -15.12 -41.15 -26.86
N ASN A 306 -14.44 -42.20 -26.39
CA ASN A 306 -13.48 -42.90 -27.21
C ASN A 306 -14.21 -43.30 -28.51
N ILE A 307 -13.99 -42.53 -29.57
CA ILE A 307 -14.19 -43.02 -30.93
C ILE A 307 -12.79 -43.10 -31.51
N TYR A 308 -12.38 -44.34 -31.74
CA TYR A 308 -11.09 -44.80 -32.21
C TYR A 308 -10.76 -44.33 -33.64
N TYR A 309 -9.46 -44.27 -33.92
CA TYR A 309 -8.86 -45.14 -34.94
C TYR A 309 -7.70 -45.89 -34.31
#